data_AF-A0A8H4UH14-F1
#
_entry.id   AF-A0A8H4UH14-F1
#
_cell.length_a   1.000
_cell.length_b   1.000
_cell.length_c   1.000
_cell.angle_alpha   90.00
_cell.angle_beta   90.00
_cell.angle_gamma   90.00
#
_symmetry.space_group_name_H-M   'P 1'
#
loop_
_entity.id
_entity.type
_entity.pdbx_description
1 polymer ?
#
loop_
_entity_poly.entity_id
_entity_poly.type
_entity_poly.pdbx_seq_one_letter_code
_entity_poly.pdbx_strand_id
1 'polypeptide(L)'
;TQRQARPPFTLLVISTGQNVIFDPTREEIAVADAVLAVSIGREQDIENTDANLKLLSIRTIDPPSRLTQHGVPDSENAATLAALAAGPNAGAGGNHVVETSFTGTDEEVPGVWKPRRGGVSRSVISKIIKMVLAKGGVGDEVMEGLEGVE
;
A
#
# COMPACT_ATOMS: atom_id res chain seq x y z
N THR A 1 -40.87 -10.48 11.57
CA THR A 1 -39.92 -10.97 10.55
C THR A 1 -38.53 -10.62 11.03
N GLN A 2 -37.73 -11.57 11.52
CA GLN A 2 -36.34 -11.26 11.87
C GLN A 2 -35.63 -10.86 10.57
N ARG A 3 -35.09 -9.63 10.49
CA ARG A 3 -34.12 -9.30 9.44
C ARG A 3 -33.02 -10.35 9.56
N GLN A 4 -32.88 -11.22 8.56
CA GLN A 4 -31.76 -12.12 8.47
C GLN A 4 -30.50 -11.23 8.45
N ALA A 5 -29.76 -11.22 9.55
CA ALA A 5 -28.57 -10.40 9.67
C ALA A 5 -27.58 -10.89 8.60
N ARG A 6 -27.45 -10.13 7.51
CA ARG A 6 -26.47 -10.44 6.48
C ARG A 6 -25.07 -10.29 7.09
N PRO A 7 -24.19 -11.28 6.89
CA PRO A 7 -22.87 -11.23 7.48
C PRO A 7 -22.10 -10.02 6.91
N PRO A 8 -21.21 -9.40 7.71
CA PRO A 8 -20.25 -8.44 7.21
C PRO A 8 -19.37 -9.03 6.09
N PHE A 9 -18.91 -8.18 5.18
CA PHE A 9 -17.95 -8.57 4.13
C PHE A 9 -16.65 -7.76 4.26
N THR A 10 -15.59 -8.24 3.60
CA THR A 10 -14.28 -7.58 3.60
C THR A 10 -13.81 -7.38 2.17
N LEU A 11 -13.49 -6.14 1.80
CA LEU A 11 -12.92 -5.78 0.51
C LEU A 11 -11.40 -5.73 0.60
N LEU A 12 -10.74 -6.31 -0.41
CA LEU A 12 -9.33 -6.10 -0.65
C LEU A 12 -9.17 -4.82 -1.48
N VAL A 13 -8.35 -3.89 -1.00
CA VAL A 13 -8.15 -2.58 -1.62
C VAL A 13 -6.66 -2.29 -1.69
N ILE A 14 -6.18 -1.78 -2.82
CA ILE A 14 -4.81 -1.27 -2.91
C ILE A 14 -4.80 0.23 -3.18
N SER A 15 -3.66 0.85 -2.86
CA SER A 15 -3.35 2.21 -3.30
C SER A 15 -1.99 2.27 -3.99
N THR A 16 -1.95 3.00 -5.10
CA THR A 16 -0.71 3.38 -5.80
C THR A 16 -0.76 4.90 -6.01
N GLY A 17 0.03 5.64 -5.24
CA GLY A 17 -0.11 7.08 -5.07
C GLY A 17 -1.50 7.45 -4.53
N GLN A 18 -2.26 8.22 -5.31
CA GLN A 18 -3.63 8.64 -4.99
C GLN A 18 -4.71 7.77 -5.66
N ASN A 19 -4.29 6.77 -6.44
CA ASN A 19 -5.19 5.83 -7.10
C ASN A 19 -5.62 4.74 -6.11
N VAL A 20 -6.90 4.39 -6.17
CA VAL A 20 -7.53 3.37 -5.31
C VAL A 20 -8.14 2.33 -6.24
N ILE A 21 -7.83 1.06 -5.99
CA ILE A 21 -8.33 -0.07 -6.79
C ILE A 21 -8.95 -1.08 -5.84
N PHE A 22 -10.16 -1.53 -6.16
CA PHE A 22 -10.92 -2.54 -5.43
C PHE A 22 -10.77 -3.89 -6.11
N ASP A 23 -10.66 -4.95 -5.31
CA ASP A 23 -10.46 -6.34 -5.75
C ASP A 23 -9.32 -6.50 -6.79
N PRO A 24 -8.10 -6.03 -6.46
CA PRO A 24 -7.00 -6.00 -7.41
C PRO A 24 -6.48 -7.40 -7.76
N THR A 25 -5.93 -7.51 -8.96
CA THR A 25 -5.20 -8.69 -9.44
C THR A 25 -3.85 -8.86 -8.73
N ARG A 26 -3.23 -10.04 -8.88
CA ARG A 26 -1.92 -10.34 -8.30
C ARG A 26 -0.84 -9.36 -8.78
N GLU A 27 -0.87 -9.02 -10.07
CA GLU A 27 0.07 -8.13 -10.71
C GLU A 27 -0.06 -6.70 -10.18
N GLU A 28 -1.30 -6.25 -9.92
CA GLU A 28 -1.56 -4.94 -9.32
C GLU A 28 -1.14 -4.88 -7.85
N ILE A 29 -1.34 -5.95 -7.08
CA ILE A 29 -0.86 -6.05 -5.69
C ILE A 29 0.67 -6.00 -5.63
N ALA A 30 1.37 -6.61 -6.58
CA ALA A 30 2.83 -6.67 -6.60
C ALA A 30 3.50 -5.28 -6.68
N VAL A 31 2.82 -4.32 -7.31
CA VAL A 31 3.31 -2.95 -7.51
C VAL A 31 2.68 -1.93 -6.56
N ALA A 32 1.73 -2.35 -5.72
CA ALA A 32 1.00 -1.45 -4.83
C ALA A 32 1.91 -0.81 -3.78
N ASP A 33 1.63 0.45 -3.44
CA ASP A 33 2.29 1.14 -2.31
C ASP A 33 1.76 0.62 -0.97
N ALA A 34 0.49 0.24 -0.95
CA ALA A 34 -0.16 -0.38 0.20
C ALA A 34 -1.36 -1.24 -0.19
N VAL A 35 -1.62 -2.23 0.66
CA VAL A 35 -2.76 -3.15 0.58
C VAL A 35 -3.55 -3.04 1.89
N LEU A 36 -4.87 -2.93 1.79
CA LEU A 36 -5.80 -2.75 2.90
C LEU A 36 -6.95 -3.76 2.77
N ALA A 37 -7.30 -4.40 3.88
CA ALA A 37 -8.52 -5.17 4.02
C ALA A 37 -9.55 -4.33 4.79
N VAL A 38 -10.64 -3.95 4.13
CA VAL A 38 -11.68 -3.06 4.66
C VAL A 38 -12.94 -3.87 4.95
N SER A 39 -13.26 -4.06 6.23
CA SER A 39 -14.45 -4.82 6.64
C SER A 39 -15.62 -3.88 6.89
N ILE A 40 -16.77 -4.19 6.28
CA ILE A 40 -18.00 -3.39 6.31
C ILE A 40 -19.16 -4.27 6.77
N GLY A 41 -20.05 -3.69 7.56
CA GLY A 41 -21.31 -4.32 7.94
C GLY A 41 -22.47 -3.33 7.84
N ARG A 42 -23.70 -3.80 8.07
CA ARG A 42 -24.87 -2.93 8.18
C ARG A 42 -24.96 -2.37 9.60
N GLU A 43 -25.29 -1.09 9.69
CA GLU A 43 -25.73 -0.48 10.93
C GLU A 43 -27.12 -1.05 11.29
N GLN A 44 -27.25 -1.62 12.48
CA GLN A 44 -28.51 -2.19 12.95
C GLN A 44 -29.36 -1.10 13.59
N ASP A 45 -29.89 -0.19 12.79
CA ASP A 45 -30.94 0.72 13.24
C ASP A 45 -32.31 0.05 13.07
N ILE A 46 -33.02 -0.10 14.19
CA ILE A 46 -34.30 -0.82 14.28
C ILE A 46 -35.41 -0.12 13.48
N GLU A 47 -35.26 1.18 13.20
CA GLU A 47 -36.30 2.02 12.59
C GLU A 47 -36.01 2.40 11.13
N ASN A 48 -34.78 2.22 10.64
CA ASN A 48 -34.40 2.69 9.30
C ASN A 48 -34.53 1.57 8.26
N THR A 49 -35.32 1.83 7.22
CA THR A 49 -35.52 0.88 6.12
C THR A 49 -34.32 0.88 5.17
N ASP A 50 -33.61 2.00 5.09
CA ASP A 50 -32.32 2.13 4.42
C ASP A 50 -31.22 1.64 5.37
N ALA A 51 -30.75 0.40 5.16
CA ALA A 51 -29.68 -0.17 5.97
C ALA A 51 -28.34 0.52 5.63
N ASN A 52 -27.98 1.55 6.39
CA ASN A 52 -26.71 2.25 6.23
C ASN A 52 -25.53 1.29 6.43
N LEU A 53 -24.48 1.47 5.63
CA LEU A 53 -23.23 0.74 5.79
C LEU A 53 -22.35 1.40 6.85
N LYS A 54 -21.66 0.56 7.61
CA LYS A 54 -20.74 0.95 8.68
C LYS A 54 -19.39 0.28 8.49
N LEU A 55 -18.34 1.08 8.60
CA LEU A 55 -16.98 0.57 8.69
C LEU A 55 -16.78 -0.16 10.02
N LEU A 56 -16.33 -1.42 9.95
CA LEU A 56 -16.04 -2.23 11.12
C LEU A 56 -14.54 -2.23 11.45
N SER A 57 -13.71 -2.43 10.44
CA SER A 57 -12.25 -2.46 10.63
C SER A 57 -11.50 -2.18 9.33
N ILE A 58 -10.27 -1.70 9.46
CA ILE A 58 -9.29 -1.60 8.38
C ILE A 58 -8.01 -2.29 8.86
N ARG A 59 -7.52 -3.25 8.09
CA ARG A 59 -6.25 -3.94 8.35
C ARG A 59 -5.28 -3.65 7.22
N THR A 60 -4.03 -3.32 7.56
CA THR A 60 -2.96 -3.16 6.56
C THR A 60 -2.31 -4.51 6.31
N ILE A 61 -2.05 -4.80 5.04
CA ILE A 61 -1.34 -6.00 4.58
C ILE A 61 -0.06 -5.52 3.91
N ASP A 62 1.07 -6.13 4.22
CA ASP A 62 2.34 -5.77 3.59
C ASP A 62 2.36 -6.25 2.14
N PRO A 63 2.45 -5.35 1.14
CA PRO A 63 2.59 -5.75 -0.25
C PRO A 63 3.98 -6.34 -0.50
N PRO A 64 4.12 -7.23 -1.51
CA PRO A 64 5.42 -7.77 -1.94
C PRO A 64 6.46 -6.68 -2.26
N SER A 65 6.02 -5.50 -2.74
CA SER A 65 6.89 -4.35 -3.03
C SER A 65 7.74 -3.90 -1.83
N ARG A 66 7.22 -4.05 -0.59
CA ARG A 66 7.94 -3.73 0.66
C ARG A 66 8.94 -4.78 1.10
N LEU A 67 8.87 -5.99 0.56
CA LEU A 67 9.77 -7.10 0.91
C LEU A 67 11.06 -7.09 0.05
N THR A 68 11.26 -6.04 -0.75
CA THR A 68 12.47 -5.88 -1.56
C THR A 68 13.56 -5.15 -0.75
N GLN A 69 14.81 -5.58 -0.90
CA GLN A 69 15.94 -4.83 -0.36
C GLN A 69 16.06 -3.48 -1.11
N HIS A 70 16.55 -2.46 -0.40
CA HIS A 70 16.92 -1.21 -1.04
C HIS A 70 18.07 -1.46 -2.03
N GLY A 71 18.11 -0.67 -3.09
CA GLY A 71 19.25 -0.61 -3.98
C GLY A 71 20.48 -0.07 -3.25
N VAL A 72 21.66 -0.47 -3.71
CA VAL A 72 22.94 0.02 -3.22
C VAL A 72 23.40 1.17 -4.13
N PRO A 73 23.74 2.36 -3.60
CA PRO A 73 24.32 3.45 -4.38
C PRO A 73 25.63 3.05 -5.07
N ASP A 74 25.92 3.62 -6.24
CA ASP A 74 27.15 3.34 -6.98
C ASP A 74 28.43 3.69 -6.20
N SER A 75 28.36 4.69 -5.32
CA SER A 75 29.47 5.07 -4.42
C SER A 75 29.83 3.98 -3.42
N GLU A 76 28.91 3.07 -3.12
CA GLU A 76 29.06 1.97 -2.16
C GLU A 76 29.08 0.60 -2.86
N ASN A 77 28.84 0.57 -4.17
CA ASN A 77 28.83 -0.66 -4.95
C ASN A 77 30.27 -1.14 -5.20
N ALA A 78 30.61 -2.31 -4.65
CA ALA A 78 31.94 -2.92 -4.78
C ALA A 78 32.37 -3.14 -6.25
N ALA A 79 31.41 -3.42 -7.15
CA ALA A 79 31.71 -3.60 -8.57
C ALA A 79 32.15 -2.28 -9.24
N THR A 80 31.52 -1.15 -8.89
CA THR A 80 31.86 0.18 -9.40
C THR A 80 33.21 0.65 -8.86
N LEU A 81 33.45 0.46 -7.56
CA LEU A 81 34.73 0.76 -6.92
C LEU A 81 35.89 -0.04 -7.53
N ALA A 82 35.67 -1.33 -7.81
CA ALA A 82 36.67 -2.18 -8.47
C ALA A 82 36.97 -1.76 -9.91
N ALA A 83 35.95 -1.31 -10.66
CA ALA A 83 36.13 -0.82 -12.02
C ALA A 83 36.93 0.49 -12.07
N LEU A 84 36.70 1.40 -11.13
CA LEU A 84 37.48 2.64 -11.00
C LEU A 84 38.94 2.38 -10.60
N ALA A 85 39.19 1.34 -9.80
CA ALA A 85 40.54 0.92 -9.41
C ALA A 85 41.33 0.22 -10.55
N ALA A 86 40.65 -0.27 -11.59
CA ALA A 86 41.26 -1.00 -12.71
C ALA A 86 41.49 -0.16 -13.99
N GLY A 87 41.09 1.12 -13.99
CA GLY A 87 41.27 2.02 -15.13
C GLY A 87 42.71 2.57 -15.28
N PRO A 88 43.09 3.08 -16.47
CA PRO A 88 44.46 3.56 -16.75
C PRO A 88 44.90 4.79 -15.95
N ASN A 89 44.01 5.39 -15.14
CA ASN A 89 44.28 6.50 -14.22
C ASN A 89 44.22 6.06 -12.74
N ALA A 90 44.72 4.86 -12.42
CA ALA A 90 44.83 4.35 -11.04
C ALA A 90 45.95 5.06 -10.24
N GLY A 91 45.90 6.40 -10.16
CA GLY A 91 46.87 7.22 -9.47
C GLY A 91 46.22 8.40 -8.74
N ALA A 92 46.36 8.39 -7.42
CA ALA A 92 46.15 9.52 -6.50
C ALA A 92 44.74 10.13 -6.42
N GLY A 93 43.80 9.40 -5.82
CA GLY A 93 42.59 9.96 -5.22
C GLY A 93 42.36 9.27 -3.88
N GLY A 94 42.57 10.00 -2.79
CA GLY A 94 42.83 9.45 -1.46
C GLY A 94 41.71 8.61 -0.86
N ASN A 95 42.03 8.01 0.28
CA ASN A 95 41.09 7.49 1.28
C ASN A 95 39.97 8.48 1.54
N HIS A 96 38.93 8.47 0.71
CA HIS A 96 37.62 8.88 1.13
C HIS A 96 36.99 7.61 1.71
N VAL A 97 37.52 7.22 2.87
CA VAL A 97 36.68 6.56 3.88
C VAL A 97 35.68 7.65 4.24
N VAL A 98 34.64 7.82 3.40
CA VAL A 98 33.43 8.45 3.90
C VAL A 98 33.03 7.48 5.00
N GLU A 99 33.21 7.90 6.24
CA GLU A 99 32.48 7.35 7.36
C GLU A 99 31.00 7.72 7.11
N THR A 100 30.40 7.14 6.07
CA THR A 100 28.95 7.16 5.91
C THR A 100 28.50 6.11 6.90
N SER A 101 28.42 6.56 8.14
CA SER A 101 27.57 5.95 9.14
C SER A 101 26.29 5.53 8.40
N PHE A 102 25.85 4.28 8.62
CA PHE A 102 24.49 3.83 8.31
C PHE A 102 23.52 4.68 9.14
N THR A 103 23.48 5.97 8.89
CA THR A 103 22.41 6.84 9.28
C THR A 103 21.31 6.43 8.32
N GLY A 104 20.26 5.84 8.85
CA GLY A 104 19.02 5.64 8.09
C GLY A 104 18.39 6.99 7.78
N THR A 105 19.13 7.94 7.22
CA THR A 105 18.60 9.18 6.70
C THR A 105 17.78 8.81 5.48
N ASP A 106 16.54 9.27 5.47
CA ASP A 106 15.52 9.04 4.45
C ASP A 106 15.85 9.81 3.15
N GLU A 107 17.14 10.06 2.88
CA GLU A 107 17.59 10.89 1.78
C GLU A 107 17.48 10.09 0.48
N GLU A 108 16.64 10.57 -0.44
CA GLU A 108 16.47 9.97 -1.76
C GLU A 108 17.77 10.14 -2.56
N VAL A 109 18.49 9.04 -2.80
CA VAL A 109 19.66 9.03 -3.67
C VAL A 109 19.17 8.80 -5.10
N PRO A 110 19.39 9.72 -6.05
CA PRO A 110 18.93 9.57 -7.42
C PRO A 110 19.41 8.25 -8.05
N GLY A 111 18.51 7.55 -8.74
CA GLY A 111 18.82 6.27 -9.41
C GLY A 111 18.85 5.04 -8.49
N VAL A 112 18.80 5.22 -7.17
CA VAL A 112 18.77 4.11 -6.21
C VAL A 112 17.33 3.83 -5.79
N TRP A 113 16.81 2.66 -6.18
CA TRP A 113 15.49 2.22 -5.72
C TRP A 113 15.49 2.06 -4.20
N LYS A 114 14.50 2.62 -3.51
CA LYS A 114 14.24 2.35 -2.10
C LYS A 114 12.78 1.95 -1.93
N PRO A 115 12.46 0.85 -1.21
CA PRO A 115 11.08 0.55 -0.88
C PRO A 115 10.51 1.70 -0.04
N ARG A 116 9.28 2.11 -0.33
CA ARG A 116 8.62 3.18 0.43
C ARG A 116 8.54 2.80 1.90
N ARG A 117 9.05 3.68 2.76
CA ARG A 117 8.94 3.57 4.22
C ARG A 117 7.75 4.42 4.70
N GLY A 118 7.00 3.90 5.67
CA GLY A 118 5.81 4.57 6.22
C GLY A 118 4.47 3.89 5.89
N GLY A 119 3.38 4.43 6.42
CA GLY A 119 2.01 3.91 6.25
C GLY A 119 1.24 4.61 5.13
N VAL A 120 -0.01 4.19 4.92
CA VAL A 120 -0.93 4.84 3.97
C VAL A 120 -1.29 6.25 4.47
N SER A 121 -1.35 7.22 3.55
CA SER A 121 -1.78 8.57 3.90
C SER A 121 -3.23 8.56 4.43
N ARG A 122 -3.50 9.37 5.47
CA ARG A 122 -4.85 9.50 6.05
C ARG A 122 -5.87 9.99 5.03
N SER A 123 -5.44 10.78 4.04
CA SER A 123 -6.29 11.24 2.94
C SER A 123 -6.71 10.09 2.02
N VAL A 124 -5.81 9.16 1.69
CA VAL A 124 -6.14 7.95 0.93
C VAL A 124 -7.09 7.05 1.71
N ILE A 125 -6.84 6.82 3.00
CA ILE A 125 -7.77 6.04 3.85
C ILE A 125 -9.16 6.69 3.85
N SER A 126 -9.21 8.03 4.04
CA SER A 126 -10.47 8.78 4.01
C SER A 126 -11.18 8.69 2.65
N LYS A 127 -10.42 8.69 1.55
CA LYS A 127 -10.96 8.49 0.19
C LYS A 127 -11.56 7.09 0.02
N ILE A 128 -10.85 6.04 0.48
CA ILE A 128 -11.35 4.65 0.44
C ILE A 128 -12.65 4.52 1.22
N ILE A 129 -12.69 5.02 2.46
CA ILE A 129 -13.89 4.97 3.30
C ILE A 129 -15.07 5.66 2.61
N LYS A 130 -14.85 6.84 2.02
CA LYS A 130 -15.89 7.56 1.28
C LYS A 130 -16.39 6.79 0.06
N MET A 131 -15.49 6.19 -0.72
CA MET A 131 -15.88 5.39 -1.90
C MET A 131 -16.70 4.14 -1.52
N VAL A 132 -16.42 3.56 -0.35
CA VAL A 132 -17.10 2.36 0.14
C VAL A 132 -18.45 2.68 0.79
N LEU A 133 -18.52 3.72 1.63
CA LEU A 133 -19.71 4.03 2.43
C LEU A 133 -20.65 5.07 1.77
N ALA A 134 -20.25 5.68 0.66
CA ALA A 134 -21.15 6.56 -0.08
C ALA A 134 -22.36 5.77 -0.58
N LYS A 135 -23.53 6.42 -0.60
CA LYS A 135 -24.74 5.85 -1.20
C LYS A 135 -24.51 5.58 -2.68
N GLY A 136 -24.78 4.35 -3.13
CA GLY A 136 -24.45 3.87 -4.47
C GLY A 136 -22.94 3.73 -4.72
N GLY A 137 -22.14 3.67 -3.65
CA GLY A 137 -20.72 3.37 -3.71
C GLY A 137 -20.45 1.87 -3.74
N VAL A 138 -19.17 1.50 -3.69
CA VAL A 138 -18.72 0.10 -3.83
C VAL A 138 -19.35 -0.80 -2.77
N GLY A 139 -19.55 -0.30 -1.54
CA GLY A 139 -20.15 -1.10 -0.49
C GLY A 139 -21.60 -1.47 -0.77
N ASP A 140 -22.36 -0.55 -1.36
CA ASP A 140 -23.76 -0.77 -1.74
C ASP A 140 -23.83 -1.73 -2.94
N GLU A 141 -22.99 -1.54 -3.95
CA GLU A 141 -22.90 -2.42 -5.13
C GLU A 141 -22.62 -3.88 -4.73
N VAL A 142 -21.68 -4.08 -3.80
CA VAL A 142 -21.33 -5.41 -3.31
C VAL A 142 -22.46 -6.01 -2.47
N MET A 143 -23.09 -5.22 -1.61
CA MET A 143 -24.23 -5.71 -0.82
C MET A 143 -25.43 -6.07 -1.69
N GLU A 144 -25.75 -5.26 -2.70
CA GLU A 144 -26.80 -5.54 -3.68
C GLU A 144 -26.48 -6.82 -4.46
N GLY A 145 -25.24 -6.98 -4.93
CA GLY A 145 -24.81 -8.21 -5.60
C GLY A 145 -24.93 -9.46 -4.71
N LEU A 146 -24.63 -9.33 -3.43
CA LEU A 146 -24.77 -10.42 -2.45
C LEU A 146 -26.24 -10.70 -2.08
N GLU A 147 -27.17 -9.79 -2.32
CA GLU A 147 -28.60 -10.04 -2.06
C GLU A 147 -29.20 -11.08 -3.01
N GLY A 148 -28.63 -11.22 -4.22
CA GLY A 148 -29.06 -12.20 -5.22
C GLY A 148 -28.49 -13.61 -5.04
N VAL A 149 -27.66 -13.85 -4.02
CA VAL A 149 -27.02 -15.14 -3.76
C VAL A 149 -27.67 -15.81 -2.54
N GLU A 150 -28.37 -16.93 -2.76
CA GLU A 150 -28.87 -17.85 -1.71
C GLU A 150 -27.84 -18.94 -1.38
#